data_AF-A0A0E9XTE1-F1
#
_entry.id   AF-A0A0E9XTE1-F1
#
_cell.length_a   1.000
_cell.length_b   1.000
_cell.length_c   1.000
_cell.angle_alpha   90.00
_cell.angle_beta   90.00
_cell.angle_gamma   90.00
#
_symmetry.space_group_name_H-M   'P 1'
#
loop_
_entity.id
_entity.type
_entity.pdbx_description
1 polymer ?
#
loop_
_entity_poly.entity_id
_entity_poly.type
_entity_poly.pdbx_seq_one_letter_code
_entity_poly.pdbx_strand_id
1 'polypeptide(L)'
;MEIIRKFCDTAAKYTMVLFTHANSLKEKTTEEFLSCNEDLAKFILMCRGRYHVFNSQENEVSGLLKNIDRMVEINGGRYYTEDMYMRSVIEEQKERILKKQEVIKQREEEELRRRLEGEAPKKAMQQLKEQMESDTREDKRRNVTLLPHIKEIREQICTLQ
;
A
#
# COMPACT_ATOMS: atom_id res chain seq x y z
N MET A 1 -2.43 -8.13 -25.16
CA MET A 1 -1.48 -8.31 -24.02
C MET A 1 -2.14 -8.26 -22.64
N GLU A 2 -3.48 -8.23 -22.53
CA GLU A 2 -4.17 -8.21 -21.22
C GLU A 2 -4.38 -9.61 -20.60
N ILE A 3 -4.29 -10.67 -21.40
CA ILE A 3 -4.66 -12.03 -20.97
C ILE A 3 -3.77 -12.49 -19.82
N ILE A 4 -2.44 -12.48 -19.96
CA ILE A 4 -1.54 -12.85 -18.84
C ILE A 4 -1.45 -11.76 -17.78
N ARG A 5 -1.68 -10.47 -18.06
CA ARG A 5 -1.75 -9.46 -16.99
C ARG A 5 -2.88 -9.73 -15.98
N LYS A 6 -3.96 -10.42 -16.39
CA LYS A 6 -4.99 -10.95 -15.49
C LYS A 6 -4.60 -12.26 -14.81
N PHE A 7 -3.61 -12.97 -15.33
CA PHE A 7 -3.09 -14.21 -14.74
C PHE A 7 -1.89 -13.88 -13.84
N CYS A 8 -1.86 -14.46 -12.64
CA CYS A 8 -0.81 -14.15 -11.69
C CYS A 8 0.58 -14.61 -12.16
N ASP A 9 1.64 -14.08 -11.55
CA ASP A 9 3.03 -14.52 -11.76
C ASP A 9 3.19 -16.04 -11.65
N THR A 10 2.32 -16.69 -10.87
CA THR A 10 2.30 -18.15 -10.75
C THR A 10 1.82 -18.83 -12.02
N ALA A 11 0.76 -18.33 -12.66
CA ALA A 11 0.27 -18.86 -13.93
C ALA A 11 1.30 -18.69 -15.05
N ALA A 12 2.04 -17.58 -15.06
CA ALA A 12 3.11 -17.35 -16.02
C ALA A 12 4.18 -18.46 -15.99
N LYS A 13 4.39 -19.14 -14.85
CA LYS A 13 5.27 -20.32 -14.71
C LYS A 13 4.76 -21.56 -15.44
N TYR A 14 3.49 -21.63 -15.82
CA TYR A 14 2.89 -22.75 -16.54
C TYR A 14 2.45 -22.40 -17.96
N THR A 15 2.76 -21.18 -18.42
CA THR A 15 2.40 -20.71 -19.77
C THR A 15 3.58 -20.73 -20.73
N MET A 16 3.29 -21.07 -21.97
CA MET A 16 4.20 -21.03 -23.12
C MET A 16 3.49 -20.33 -24.27
N VAL A 17 4.22 -19.51 -25.03
CA VAL A 17 3.66 -18.79 -26.19
C VAL A 17 3.80 -19.65 -27.44
N LEU A 18 2.71 -19.85 -28.19
CA LEU A 18 2.74 -20.59 -29.45
C LEU A 18 2.59 -19.63 -30.63
N PHE A 19 3.59 -19.59 -31.51
CA PHE A 19 3.53 -18.85 -32.77
C PHE A 19 3.04 -19.78 -33.88
N THR A 20 1.82 -19.56 -34.34
CA THR A 20 1.26 -20.25 -35.51
C THR A 20 1.53 -19.46 -36.79
N HIS A 21 1.47 -20.11 -37.95
CA HIS A 21 1.69 -19.48 -39.26
C HIS A 21 3.11 -18.93 -39.45
N ALA A 22 4.13 -19.67 -39.00
CA ALA A 22 5.53 -19.28 -39.18
C ALA A 22 5.89 -18.98 -40.66
N ASN A 23 5.27 -19.69 -41.61
CA ASN A 23 5.45 -19.47 -43.05
C ASN A 23 4.91 -18.12 -43.57
N SER A 24 4.07 -17.42 -42.79
CA SER A 24 3.58 -16.07 -43.11
C SER A 24 4.54 -14.97 -42.65
N LEU A 25 5.53 -15.29 -41.81
CA LEU A 25 6.69 -14.44 -41.55
C LEU A 25 7.61 -14.49 -42.78
N LYS A 26 7.15 -13.90 -43.89
CA LYS A 26 7.96 -13.73 -45.09
C LYS A 26 9.22 -12.97 -44.72
N GLU A 27 10.37 -13.64 -44.82
CA GLU A 27 11.73 -13.11 -44.70
C GLU A 27 12.21 -12.64 -43.31
N LYS A 28 11.35 -12.65 -42.27
CA LYS A 28 11.77 -12.30 -40.92
C LYS A 28 11.87 -13.50 -40.00
N THR A 29 12.96 -13.61 -39.24
CA THR A 29 13.08 -14.62 -38.18
C THR A 29 12.08 -14.34 -37.05
N THR A 30 11.74 -15.35 -36.26
CA THR A 30 10.87 -15.14 -35.09
C THR A 30 11.54 -14.15 -34.13
N GLU A 31 12.85 -14.23 -34.00
CA GLU A 31 13.71 -13.37 -33.20
C GLU A 31 13.64 -11.90 -33.67
N GLU A 32 13.59 -11.65 -34.98
CA GLU A 32 13.36 -10.32 -35.55
C GLU A 32 11.95 -9.80 -35.29
N PHE A 33 10.95 -10.67 -35.30
CA PHE A 33 9.58 -10.29 -34.95
C PHE A 33 9.47 -9.92 -33.46
N LEU A 34 10.16 -10.66 -32.59
CA LEU A 34 10.23 -10.38 -31.15
C LEU A 34 10.97 -9.07 -30.85
N SER A 35 12.07 -8.79 -31.55
CA SER A 35 12.84 -7.56 -31.33
C SER A 35 12.09 -6.30 -31.77
N CYS A 36 11.15 -6.43 -32.71
CA CYS A 36 10.33 -5.34 -33.21
C CYS A 36 9.11 -5.02 -32.33
N ASN A 37 8.76 -5.86 -31.35
CA ASN A 37 7.58 -5.67 -30.49
C ASN A 37 7.94 -5.82 -29.02
N GLU A 38 8.20 -4.70 -28.35
CA GLU A 38 8.58 -4.67 -26.93
C GLU A 38 7.56 -5.33 -26.01
N ASP A 39 6.27 -5.13 -26.27
CA ASP A 39 5.23 -5.71 -25.42
C ASP A 39 5.20 -7.23 -25.54
N LEU A 40 5.48 -7.75 -26.74
CA LEU A 40 5.58 -9.19 -26.99
C LEU A 40 6.85 -9.78 -26.38
N ALA A 41 7.97 -9.08 -26.49
CA ALA A 41 9.20 -9.46 -25.81
C ALA A 41 9.01 -9.51 -24.28
N LYS A 42 8.37 -8.49 -23.70
CA LYS A 42 8.01 -8.45 -22.26
C LYS A 42 7.09 -9.61 -21.90
N PHE A 43 6.11 -9.93 -22.75
CA PHE A 43 5.18 -11.04 -22.53
C PHE A 43 5.85 -12.41 -22.52
N ILE A 44 6.76 -12.66 -23.46
CA ILE A 44 7.54 -13.90 -23.49
C ILE A 44 8.47 -13.98 -22.29
N LEU A 45 9.07 -12.85 -21.88
CA LEU A 45 9.89 -12.79 -20.68
C LEU A 45 9.08 -13.13 -19.41
N MET A 46 7.85 -12.64 -19.29
CA MET A 46 6.93 -13.07 -18.22
C MET A 46 6.68 -14.58 -18.25
N CYS A 47 6.57 -15.17 -19.44
CA CYS A 47 6.48 -16.62 -19.64
C CYS A 47 7.82 -17.36 -19.48
N ARG A 48 8.82 -16.74 -18.83
CA ARG A 48 10.19 -17.25 -18.62
C ARG A 48 10.94 -17.54 -19.92
N GLY A 49 10.70 -16.73 -20.95
CA GLY A 49 11.34 -16.90 -22.25
C GLY A 49 10.78 -18.06 -23.07
N ARG A 50 9.67 -18.69 -22.66
CA ARG A 50 9.17 -19.90 -23.31
C ARG A 50 8.24 -19.57 -24.46
N TYR A 51 8.67 -19.93 -25.66
CA TYR A 51 7.85 -19.92 -26.86
C TYR A 51 8.16 -21.14 -27.73
N HIS A 52 7.23 -21.47 -28.61
CA HIS A 52 7.42 -22.45 -29.66
C HIS A 52 6.85 -21.90 -30.97
N VAL A 53 7.54 -22.16 -32.06
CA VAL A 53 7.12 -21.77 -33.41
C VAL A 53 6.58 -23.01 -34.09
N PHE A 54 5.34 -22.91 -34.58
CA PHE A 54 4.61 -24.00 -35.20
C PHE A 54 4.47 -23.76 -36.72
N ASN A 55 5.09 -24.64 -37.49
CA ASN A 55 5.13 -24.74 -38.93
C ASN A 55 4.48 -26.08 -39.37
N SER A 56 3.53 -25.98 -40.29
CA SER A 56 2.66 -27.09 -40.72
C SER A 56 3.37 -28.18 -41.54
N GLN A 57 4.68 -28.06 -41.80
CA GLN A 57 5.41 -28.93 -42.73
C GLN A 57 6.28 -30.01 -42.05
N GLU A 58 6.47 -29.98 -40.72
CA GLU A 58 7.33 -30.93 -40.01
C GLU A 58 6.67 -31.56 -38.77
N ASN A 59 7.32 -32.59 -38.20
CA ASN A 59 6.95 -33.30 -36.96
C ASN A 59 7.04 -32.42 -35.68
N GLU A 60 6.56 -31.19 -35.75
CA GLU A 60 6.74 -30.17 -34.73
C GLU A 60 5.90 -30.40 -33.47
N VAL A 61 4.87 -31.25 -33.57
CA VAL A 61 4.14 -31.75 -32.40
C VAL A 61 5.10 -32.42 -31.41
N SER A 62 6.12 -33.15 -31.89
CA SER A 62 7.12 -33.75 -31.00
C SER A 62 7.98 -32.69 -30.30
N GLY A 63 8.35 -31.62 -31.00
CA GLY A 63 9.10 -30.50 -30.43
C GLY A 63 8.29 -29.75 -29.37
N LEU A 64 7.01 -29.49 -29.66
CA LEU A 64 6.09 -28.88 -28.71
C LEU A 64 5.91 -29.74 -27.45
N LEU A 65 5.69 -31.05 -27.60
CA LEU A 65 5.56 -31.96 -26.46
C LEU A 65 6.83 -31.99 -25.60
N LYS A 66 8.03 -32.05 -26.20
CA LYS A 66 9.30 -31.95 -25.46
C LYS A 66 9.43 -30.64 -24.66
N ASN A 67 8.96 -29.53 -25.24
CA ASN A 67 8.97 -28.24 -24.54
C ASN A 67 7.98 -28.22 -23.37
N ILE A 68 6.82 -28.85 -23.52
CA ILE A 68 5.83 -29.00 -22.45
C ILE A 68 6.40 -29.89 -21.34
N ASP A 69 7.00 -31.03 -21.66
CA ASP A 69 7.62 -31.94 -20.70
C ASP A 69 8.70 -31.22 -19.89
N ARG A 70 9.60 -30.49 -20.56
CA ARG A 70 10.63 -29.67 -19.91
C ARG A 70 10.01 -28.61 -19.00
N MET A 71 8.92 -27.97 -19.43
CA MET A 71 8.23 -26.98 -18.59
C MET A 71 7.68 -27.62 -17.32
N VAL A 72 7.04 -28.78 -17.42
CA VAL A 72 6.50 -29.52 -16.28
C VAL A 72 7.63 -29.94 -15.34
N GLU A 73 8.74 -30.43 -15.87
CA GLU A 73 9.94 -30.79 -15.10
C GLU A 73 10.51 -29.59 -14.33
N ILE A 74 10.69 -28.44 -14.99
CA ILE A 74 11.14 -27.19 -14.35
C ILE A 74 10.18 -26.73 -13.24
N ASN A 75 8.89 -27.02 -13.37
CA ASN A 75 7.88 -26.72 -12.35
C ASN A 75 7.80 -27.77 -11.23
N GLY A 76 8.68 -28.78 -11.24
CA GLY A 76 8.75 -29.85 -10.26
C GLY A 76 7.67 -30.91 -10.44
N GLY A 77 7.27 -31.17 -11.69
CA GLY A 77 6.21 -32.14 -12.01
C GLY A 77 4.79 -31.66 -11.68
N ARG A 78 4.63 -30.40 -11.27
CA ARG A 78 3.34 -29.83 -10.87
C ARG A 78 2.62 -29.20 -12.06
N TYR A 79 1.32 -29.01 -11.90
CA TYR A 79 0.45 -28.30 -12.82
C TYR A 79 -0.15 -27.08 -12.13
N TYR A 80 -0.64 -26.13 -12.93
CA TYR A 80 -1.38 -24.99 -12.42
C TYR A 80 -2.75 -25.44 -11.89
N THR A 81 -3.14 -24.98 -10.70
CA THR A 81 -4.38 -25.39 -10.05
C THR A 81 -5.32 -24.19 -9.82
N GLU A 82 -6.60 -24.49 -9.66
CA GLU A 82 -7.60 -23.48 -9.26
C GLU A 82 -7.26 -22.82 -7.92
N ASP A 83 -6.71 -23.57 -6.96
CA ASP A 83 -6.25 -23.02 -5.69
C ASP A 83 -5.11 -21.99 -5.87
N MET A 84 -4.16 -22.24 -6.78
CA MET A 84 -3.16 -21.22 -7.15
C MET A 84 -3.80 -19.94 -7.71
N TYR A 85 -4.84 -20.09 -8.53
CA TYR A 85 -5.62 -18.97 -9.04
C TYR A 85 -6.32 -18.21 -7.91
N MET A 86 -7.07 -18.91 -7.05
CA MET A 86 -7.80 -18.32 -5.93
C MET A 86 -6.88 -17.58 -4.97
N ARG A 87 -5.72 -18.15 -4.62
CA ARG A 87 -4.73 -17.46 -3.79
C ARG A 87 -4.27 -16.14 -4.40
N SER A 88 -4.05 -16.11 -5.71
CA SER A 88 -3.62 -14.88 -6.37
C SER A 88 -4.70 -13.80 -6.37
N VAL A 89 -5.96 -14.18 -6.57
CA VAL A 89 -7.10 -13.26 -6.47
C VAL A 89 -7.23 -12.73 -5.05
N ILE A 90 -7.12 -13.60 -4.04
CA ILE A 90 -7.17 -13.21 -2.63
C ILE A 90 -6.06 -12.21 -2.29
N GLU A 91 -4.84 -12.45 -2.75
CA GLU A 91 -3.70 -11.59 -2.45
C GLU A 91 -3.84 -10.21 -3.11
N GLU A 92 -4.32 -10.14 -4.36
CA GLU A 92 -4.65 -8.87 -5.02
C GLU A 92 -5.72 -8.10 -4.24
N GLN A 93 -6.78 -8.77 -3.79
CA GLN A 93 -7.84 -8.13 -3.01
C GLN A 93 -7.33 -7.63 -1.66
N LYS A 94 -6.47 -8.40 -0.96
CA LYS A 94 -5.84 -7.97 0.28
C LYS A 94 -5.00 -6.71 0.08
N GLU A 95 -4.16 -6.65 -0.95
CA GLU A 95 -3.38 -5.46 -1.24
C GLU A 95 -4.27 -4.23 -1.49
N ARG A 96 -5.38 -4.40 -2.22
CA ARG A 96 -6.33 -3.32 -2.48
C ARG A 96 -7.00 -2.84 -1.20
N ILE A 97 -7.36 -3.74 -0.29
CA ILE A 97 -7.94 -3.41 1.01
C ILE A 97 -6.92 -2.67 1.87
N LEU A 98 -5.69 -3.17 1.97
CA LEU A 98 -4.61 -2.55 2.75
C LEU A 98 -4.31 -1.14 2.26
N LYS A 99 -4.19 -0.93 0.94
CA LYS A 99 -3.99 0.41 0.36
C LYS A 99 -5.13 1.37 0.70
N LYS A 100 -6.38 0.90 0.68
CA LYS A 100 -7.53 1.72 1.07
C LYS A 100 -7.52 2.06 2.56
N GLN A 101 -7.20 1.08 3.42
CA GLN A 101 -7.10 1.29 4.86
C GLN A 101 -6.02 2.30 5.21
N GLU A 102 -4.85 2.22 4.55
CA GLU A 102 -3.77 3.18 4.75
C GLU A 102 -4.20 4.60 4.36
N VAL A 103 -4.90 4.77 3.24
CA VAL A 103 -5.44 6.08 2.82
C VAL A 103 -6.47 6.61 3.82
N ILE A 104 -7.33 5.76 4.36
CA ILE A 104 -8.33 6.16 5.37
C ILE A 104 -7.62 6.59 6.65
N LYS A 105 -6.69 5.78 7.14
CA LYS A 105 -5.91 6.07 8.35
C LYS A 105 -5.16 7.38 8.23
N GLN A 106 -4.49 7.62 7.10
CA GLN A 106 -3.77 8.88 6.86
C GLN A 106 -4.71 10.09 6.87
N ARG A 107 -5.91 9.95 6.29
CA ARG A 107 -6.93 11.01 6.31
C ARG A 107 -7.45 11.28 7.72
N GLU A 108 -7.73 10.24 8.49
CA GLU A 108 -8.19 10.36 9.89
C GLU A 108 -7.12 11.00 10.77
N GLU A 109 -5.86 10.60 10.62
CA GLU A 109 -4.73 11.20 11.34
C GLU A 109 -4.56 12.68 10.96
N GLU A 110 -4.66 13.02 9.67
CA GLU A 110 -4.58 14.40 9.21
C GLU A 110 -5.75 15.25 9.73
N GLU A 111 -6.97 14.70 9.72
CA GLU A 111 -8.15 15.39 10.24
C GLU A 111 -8.04 15.63 11.75
N LEU A 112 -7.60 14.62 12.51
CA LEU A 112 -7.36 14.75 13.95
C LEU A 112 -6.29 15.81 14.22
N ARG A 113 -5.21 15.79 13.46
CA ARG A 113 -4.14 16.79 13.57
C ARG A 113 -4.65 18.21 13.30
N ARG A 114 -5.45 18.42 12.24
CA ARG A 114 -6.06 19.72 11.94
C ARG A 114 -7.00 20.19 13.06
N ARG A 115 -7.76 19.29 13.66
CA ARG A 115 -8.65 19.60 14.79
C ARG A 115 -7.87 20.02 16.05
N LEU A 116 -6.76 19.32 16.35
CA LEU A 116 -5.94 19.59 17.54
C LEU A 116 -5.04 20.83 17.38
N GLU A 117 -4.44 21.03 16.20
CA GLU A 117 -3.53 22.15 15.91
C GLU A 117 -4.27 23.41 15.43
N GLY A 118 -5.60 23.35 15.32
CA GLY A 118 -6.45 24.45 14.87
C GLY A 118 -6.44 25.67 15.80
N GLU A 119 -6.96 26.79 15.29
CA GLU A 119 -7.00 28.03 16.07
C GLU A 119 -7.95 27.97 17.27
N ALA A 120 -9.06 27.22 17.17
CA ALA A 120 -10.04 27.11 18.25
C ALA A 120 -9.44 26.52 19.55
N PRO A 121 -8.79 25.34 19.55
CA PRO A 121 -8.15 24.81 20.76
C PRO A 121 -6.99 25.70 21.24
N LYS A 122 -6.22 26.32 20.34
CA LYS A 122 -5.17 27.28 20.72
C LYS A 122 -5.73 28.50 21.45
N LYS A 123 -6.81 29.09 20.94
CA LYS A 123 -7.52 30.21 21.58
C LYS A 123 -8.10 29.80 22.93
N ALA A 124 -8.71 28.61 23.02
CA ALA A 124 -9.23 28.08 24.28
C ALA A 124 -8.12 27.88 25.33
N MET A 125 -6.97 27.31 24.95
CA MET A 125 -5.81 27.18 25.83
C MET A 125 -5.25 28.53 26.27
N GLN A 126 -5.21 29.51 25.38
CA GLN A 126 -4.75 30.86 25.70
C GLN A 126 -5.71 31.55 26.68
N GLN A 127 -7.01 31.48 26.44
CA GLN A 127 -8.03 32.04 27.34
C GLN A 127 -7.97 31.40 28.73
N LEU A 128 -7.80 30.07 28.80
CA LEU A 128 -7.65 29.37 30.07
C LEU A 128 -6.40 29.84 30.83
N LYS A 129 -5.29 30.04 30.11
CA LYS A 129 -4.05 30.56 30.70
C LYS A 129 -4.23 31.99 31.24
N GLU A 130 -4.86 32.85 30.46
CA GLU A 130 -5.17 34.24 30.86
C GLU A 130 -6.09 34.27 32.10
N GLN A 131 -7.10 33.40 32.15
CA GLN A 131 -7.98 33.26 33.31
C GLN A 131 -7.20 32.82 34.56
N MET A 132 -6.38 31.77 34.45
CA MET A 132 -5.56 31.29 35.56
C MET A 132 -4.60 32.38 36.07
N GLU A 133 -4.00 33.17 35.19
CA GLU A 133 -3.14 34.29 35.56
C GLU A 133 -3.93 35.41 36.26
N SER A 134 -5.15 35.70 35.80
CA SER A 134 -6.05 36.66 36.43
C SER A 134 -6.45 36.22 37.85
N ASP A 135 -6.91 34.98 37.99
CA ASP A 135 -7.31 34.40 39.28
C ASP A 135 -6.14 34.42 40.26
N THR A 136 -4.94 34.04 39.81
CA THR A 136 -3.72 34.10 40.62
C THR A 136 -3.38 35.54 41.06
N ARG A 137 -3.59 36.53 40.19
CA ARG A 137 -3.37 37.95 40.53
C ARG A 137 -4.41 38.46 41.52
N GLU A 138 -5.67 38.06 41.36
CA GLU A 138 -6.75 38.40 42.30
C GLU A 138 -6.51 37.81 43.67
N ASP A 139 -6.12 36.54 43.76
CA ASP A 139 -5.82 35.88 45.03
C ASP A 139 -4.66 36.58 45.76
N LYS A 140 -3.59 36.94 45.03
CA LYS A 140 -2.50 37.76 45.59
C LYS A 140 -3.00 39.11 46.09
N ARG A 141 -3.85 39.81 45.33
CA ARG A 141 -4.43 41.11 45.74
C ARG A 141 -5.31 40.97 46.98
N ARG A 142 -6.22 39.99 47.01
CA ARG A 142 -7.08 39.69 48.16
C ARG A 142 -6.25 39.39 49.39
N ASN A 143 -5.19 38.58 49.24
CA ASN A 143 -4.27 38.27 50.32
C ASN A 143 -3.59 39.55 50.86
N VAL A 144 -3.06 40.41 50.00
CA VAL A 144 -2.46 41.69 50.40
C VAL A 144 -3.44 42.60 51.14
N THR A 145 -4.70 42.69 50.69
CA THR A 145 -5.73 43.53 51.35
C THR A 145 -6.19 42.96 52.68
N LEU A 146 -6.32 41.64 52.80
CA LEU A 146 -6.79 40.98 54.02
C LEU A 146 -5.69 40.86 55.09
N LEU A 147 -4.41 40.80 54.69
CA LEU A 147 -3.28 40.63 55.61
C LEU A 147 -3.22 41.69 56.74
N PRO A 148 -3.37 43.01 56.46
CA PRO A 148 -3.45 44.02 57.50
C PRO A 148 -4.60 43.78 58.48
N HIS A 149 -5.80 43.48 57.98
CA HIS A 149 -6.96 43.20 58.83
C HIS A 149 -6.78 41.93 59.66
N ILE A 150 -6.17 40.89 59.10
CA ILE A 150 -5.84 39.66 59.84
C ILE A 150 -4.82 39.96 60.95
N LYS A 151 -3.82 40.82 60.69
CA LYS A 151 -2.86 41.24 61.72
C LYS A 151 -3.52 42.06 62.82
N GLU A 152 -4.40 42.99 62.46
CA GLU A 152 -5.12 43.85 63.39
C GLU A 152 -6.08 43.05 64.29
N ILE A 153 -6.84 42.12 63.71
CA ILE A 153 -7.68 41.19 64.47
C ILE A 153 -6.82 40.34 65.42
N ARG A 154 -5.67 39.85 64.96
CA ARG A 154 -4.74 39.08 65.79
C ARG A 154 -4.19 39.91 66.96
N GLU A 155 -3.84 41.17 66.73
CA GLU A 155 -3.39 42.10 67.78
C GLU A 155 -4.50 42.37 68.81
N GLN A 156 -5.74 42.60 68.37
CA GLN A 156 -6.89 42.79 69.25
C GLN A 156 -7.18 41.57 70.13
N ILE A 157 -7.10 40.36 69.56
CA ILE A 157 -7.23 39.12 70.34
C ILE A 157 -6.14 39.02 71.42
N CYS A 158 -4.90 39.39 71.10
CA CYS A 158 -3.80 39.39 72.08
C CYS A 158 -4.00 40.38 73.23
N THR A 159 -4.69 41.52 72.99
CA THR A 159 -4.97 42.51 74.04
C THR A 159 -6.16 42.15 74.94
N LEU A 160 -6.92 41.12 74.58
CA LEU A 160 -8.09 40.64 75.33
C LEU A 160 -7.78 39.40 76.22
N GLN A 161 -6.50 39.01 76.30
CA GLN A 161 -5.99 37.94 77.18
C GLN A 161 -5.04 38.52 78.23
#